data_AF-A0A183PD00-F1
#
_entry.id   AF-A0A183PD00-F1
#
_cell.length_a   1.000
_cell.length_b   1.000
_cell.length_c   1.000
_cell.angle_alpha   90.00
_cell.angle_beta   90.00
_cell.angle_gamma   90.00
#
_symmetry.space_group_name_H-M   'P 1'
#
loop_
_entity.id
_entity.type
_entity.pdbx_description
1 polymer ?
#
loop_
_entity_poly.entity_id
_entity_poly.type
_entity_poly.pdbx_seq_one_letter_code
_entity_poly.pdbx_strand_id
1 'polypeptide(L)' 'MKQLYDTTKKLAGKYSKPERPVKDKESRPITEIQEQRNRLVEYFEELFNRSAPMNPPDIEAAHIDLPIDVNPPTKE' A
#
# COMPACT_ATOMS: atom_id res chain seq x y z
N MET A 1 -22.80 -11.00 -1.81
CA MET A 1 -21.79 -10.93 -0.73
C MET A 1 -20.89 -12.16 -0.65
N LYS A 2 -21.43 -13.38 -0.53
CA LYS A 2 -20.61 -14.60 -0.38
C LYS A 2 -19.62 -14.84 -1.54
N GLN A 3 -20.08 -14.70 -2.79
CA GLN A 3 -19.20 -14.86 -3.96
C GLN A 3 -18.04 -13.85 -3.99
N LEU A 4 -18.30 -12.60 -3.59
CA LEU A 4 -17.27 -11.56 -3.54
C LEU A 4 -16.19 -11.93 -2.49
N TYR A 5 -16.61 -12.33 -1.30
CA TYR A 5 -15.72 -12.79 -0.23
C TYR A 5 -14.89 -14.02 -0.64
N ASP A 6 -15.52 -15.01 -1.26
CA ASP A 6 -14.84 -16.23 -1.72
C ASP A 6 -13.81 -15.93 -2.83
N THR A 7 -14.12 -14.98 -3.72
CA THR A 7 -13.24 -14.53 -4.81
C THR A 7 -12.03 -13.76 -4.25
N THR A 8 -12.26 -12.81 -3.35
CA THR A 8 -11.19 -12.04 -2.69
C THR A 8 -10.28 -12.95 -1.87
N LYS A 9 -10.83 -13.92 -1.14
CA LYS A 9 -10.05 -14.90 -0.38
C LYS A 9 -9.19 -15.79 -1.28
N LYS A 10 -9.73 -16.24 -2.42
CA LYS A 10 -8.99 -17.04 -3.41
C LYS A 10 -7.85 -16.25 -4.07
N LEU A 11 -8.06 -14.96 -4.33
CA LEU A 11 -7.03 -14.07 -4.87
C LEU A 11 -5.95 -13.78 -3.81
N ALA A 12 -6.33 -13.45 -2.57
CA ALA A 12 -5.39 -13.20 -1.48
C ALA A 12 -4.49 -14.41 -1.18
N GLY A 13 -5.01 -15.63 -1.29
CA GLY A 13 -4.24 -16.86 -1.10
C GLY A 13 -3.17 -17.12 -2.17
N LYS A 14 -3.32 -16.55 -3.38
CA LYS A 14 -2.31 -16.67 -4.47
C LYS A 14 -1.11 -15.75 -4.28
N TYR A 15 -1.26 -14.64 -3.55
CA TYR A 15 -0.22 -13.63 -3.32
C TYR A 15 0.26 -13.64 -1.86
N SER A 16 0.56 -14.83 -1.34
CA SER A 16 1.01 -15.00 0.05
C SER A 16 2.45 -14.55 0.29
N LYS A 17 3.26 -14.48 -0.77
CA LYS A 17 4.63 -13.97 -0.73
C LYS A 17 4.65 -12.56 -1.31
N PRO A 18 5.13 -11.55 -0.55
CA PRO A 18 5.37 -10.25 -1.13
C PRO A 18 6.46 -10.37 -2.20
N GLU A 19 6.27 -9.70 -3.33
CA GLU A 19 7.22 -9.66 -4.45
C GLU A 19 8.57 -9.05 -4.02
N ARG A 20 8.54 -8.18 -3.00
CA ARG A 20 9.73 -7.57 -2.40
C ARG A 20 9.82 -7.90 -0.90
N PRO A 21 10.97 -8.37 -0.40
CA PRO A 21 11.18 -8.53 1.03
C PRO A 21 11.10 -7.20 1.76
N VAL A 22 10.49 -7.19 2.94
CA VAL A 22 10.61 -6.07 3.89
C VAL A 22 12.07 -5.97 4.33
N LYS A 23 12.61 -4.76 4.45
CA LYS A 23 13.99 -4.52 4.86
C LYS A 23 14.05 -3.75 6.19
N ASP A 24 15.11 -4.01 6.96
CA ASP A 24 15.42 -3.27 8.18
C ASP A 24 16.05 -1.88 7.87
N LYS A 25 16.60 -1.18 8.89
CA LYS A 25 17.13 0.19 8.69
C LYS A 25 18.47 0.13 7.95
N GLU A 26 19.15 -1.01 8.07
CA GLU A 26 20.42 -1.37 7.42
C GLU A 26 20.20 -2.00 6.03
N SER A 27 18.99 -1.95 5.49
CA SER A 27 18.61 -2.51 4.19
C SER A 27 18.72 -4.04 4.07
N ARG A 28 18.83 -4.76 5.19
CA ARG A 28 18.86 -6.22 5.23
C ARG A 28 17.43 -6.78 5.18
N PRO A 29 17.18 -7.87 4.42
CA PRO A 29 15.86 -8.49 4.37
C PRO A 29 15.43 -9.05 5.73
N ILE A 30 14.19 -8.79 6.12
CA ILE A 30 13.54 -9.34 7.31
C ILE A 30 12.76 -10.60 6.92
N THR A 31 13.14 -11.74 7.48
CA THR A 31 12.52 -13.05 7.19
C THR A 31 11.48 -13.46 8.23
N GLU A 32 11.54 -12.93 9.45
CA GLU A 32 10.63 -13.28 10.53
C GLU A 32 9.37 -12.39 10.55
N ILE A 33 8.19 -13.01 10.69
CA ILE A 33 6.90 -12.29 10.69
C ILE A 33 6.80 -11.32 11.87
N GLN A 34 7.34 -11.67 13.05
CA GLN A 34 7.32 -10.80 14.22
C GLN A 34 8.16 -9.54 13.98
N GLU A 35 9.37 -9.69 13.46
CA GLU A 35 10.23 -8.56 13.11
C GLU A 35 9.59 -7.66 12.03
N GLN A 36 8.92 -8.25 11.03
CA GLN A 36 8.18 -7.47 10.03
C GLN A 36 7.06 -6.64 10.67
N ARG A 37 6.33 -7.20 11.64
CA ARG A 37 5.28 -6.46 12.38
C ARG A 37 5.88 -5.34 13.22
N ASN A 38 6.96 -5.60 13.96
CA ASN A 38 7.65 -4.59 14.74
C ASN A 38 8.16 -3.45 13.85
N ARG A 39 8.73 -3.79 12.69
CA ARG A 39 9.15 -2.80 11.70
C ARG A 39 7.99 -1.96 11.17
N LEU A 40 6.83 -2.57 10.93
CA LEU A 40 5.64 -1.83 10.52
C LEU A 40 5.19 -0.86 11.61
N VAL A 41 5.17 -1.28 12.88
CA VAL A 41 4.80 -0.42 14.02
C VAL A 41 5.75 0.78 14.11
N GLU A 42 7.07 0.55 14.11
CA GLU A 42 8.06 1.64 14.15
C GLU A 42 7.90 2.63 13.00
N TYR A 43 7.70 2.13 11.77
CA TYR A 43 7.54 2.99 10.60
C TYR A 43 6.30 3.88 10.70
N PHE A 44 5.17 3.32 11.16
CA PHE A 44 3.95 4.10 11.34
C PHE A 44 4.06 5.08 12.50
N GLU A 45 4.68 4.68 13.62
CA GLU A 45 4.97 5.60 14.72
C GLU A 45 5.84 6.77 14.25
N GLU A 46 6.92 6.52 13.51
CA GLU A 46 7.75 7.57 12.94
C GLU A 46 6.94 8.47 12.00
N LEU A 47 6.12 7.89 11.12
CA LEU A 47 5.30 8.63 10.17
C LEU A 47 4.27 9.54 10.85
N PHE A 48 3.59 9.07 11.90
CA PHE A 48 2.56 9.83 12.60
C PHE A 48 3.13 10.86 13.59
N ASN A 49 4.32 10.60 14.14
CA ASN A 49 4.99 11.54 15.05
C ASN A 49 5.91 12.51 14.32
N ARG A 50 6.18 12.31 13.02
CA ARG A 50 6.95 13.24 12.20
C ARG A 50 6.21 14.57 12.06
N SER A 51 6.88 15.65 12.44
CA SER A 51 6.38 17.00 12.20
C SER A 51 6.21 17.27 10.70
N ALA A 52 5.25 18.13 10.36
CA ALA A 52 5.05 18.56 8.99
C ALA A 52 6.38 19.07 8.41
N PRO A 53 6.77 18.64 7.19
CA PRO A 53 7.96 19.19 6.56
C PRO A 53 7.80 20.71 6.41
N MET A 54 8.86 21.46 6.76
CA MET A 54 8.85 22.93 6.67
C MET A 54 8.66 23.45 5.25
N ASN A 55 9.13 22.67 4.27
CA ASN A 55 8.95 22.99 2.87
C ASN A 55 7.64 22.38 2.40
N PRO A 56 6.79 23.16 1.68
CA PRO A 56 5.66 22.56 0.99
C PRO A 56 6.17 21.46 0.04
N PRO A 57 5.42 20.37 -0.13
CA PRO A 57 5.75 19.39 -1.16
C PRO A 57 5.80 20.10 -2.52
N ASP A 58 6.86 19.85 -3.29
CA ASP A 58 6.97 20.31 -4.68
C ASP A 58 6.04 19.45 -5.54
N ILE A 59 4.75 19.80 -5.52
CA ILE A 59 3.70 19.13 -6.29
C ILE A 59 3.49 19.96 -7.55
N GLU A 60 3.92 19.45 -8.70
CA GLU A 60 3.47 19.97 -9.98
C GLU A 60 1.95 19.85 -10.06
N ALA A 61 1.28 20.94 -10.41
CA ALA A 61 -0.14 20.91 -10.67
C ALA A 61 -0.41 19.93 -11.82
N ALA A 62 -1.27 18.94 -11.58
CA ALA A 62 -1.74 18.09 -12.65
C ALA A 62 -2.51 18.96 -13.66
N HIS A 63 -1.91 19.23 -14.82
CA HIS A 63 -2.55 19.97 -15.92
C HIS A 63 -3.62 19.16 -16.66
N ILE A 64 -3.85 17.91 -16.24
CA ILE A 64 -4.66 16.94 -16.96
C ILE A 64 -5.94 16.71 -16.17
N ASP A 65 -7.04 17.29 -16.65
CA ASP A 65 -8.36 16.73 -16.43
C ASP A 65 -8.41 15.39 -17.16
N LEU A 66 -8.06 14.32 -16.45
CA LEU A 66 -8.18 12.97 -16.98
C LEU A 66 -9.68 12.73 -17.25
N PRO A 67 -10.09 12.37 -18.47
CA PRO A 67 -11.48 12.07 -18.76
C PRO A 67 -11.87 10.84 -17.95
N ILE A 68 -12.65 11.06 -16.89
CA ILE A 68 -13.29 9.98 -16.14
C ILE A 68 -14.48 9.53 -16.98
N ASP A 69 -14.45 8.27 -17.42
CA ASP A 69 -15.63 7.66 -18.03
C ASP A 69 -16.70 7.50 -16.95
N VAL A 70 -17.70 8.39 -16.99
CA VAL A 70 -18.86 8.38 -16.11
C VAL A 70 -19.96 7.44 -16.61
N ASN A 71 -19.73 6.71 -17.70
CA ASN A 71 -20.72 5.78 -18.20
C ASN A 71 -20.84 4.57 -17.27
N PRO A 72 -22.08 4.07 -17.05
CA PRO A 72 -22.29 2.84 -16.32
C PRO A 72 -21.53 1.69 -16.98
N PRO A 73 -20.87 0.80 -16.22
CA PRO A 73 -20.22 -0.37 -16.79
C PRO A 73 -21.27 -1.23 -17.51
N THR A 74 -21.07 -1.46 -18.81
CA THR A 74 -21.93 -2.33 -19.60
C THR A 74 -21.76 -3.76 -19.11
N LYS A 75 -22.87 -4.43 -18.77
CA LYS A 75 -22.86 -5.87 -18.47
C LYS A 75 -22.60 -6.66 -19.74
N GLU A 76 -21.68 -7.62 -19.66
CA GLU A 76 -21.68 -8.83 -20.50
C GLU A 76 -22.63 -9.88 -19.91
#